data_AF-A0AAU3G089-F1
#
_entry.id   AF-A0AAU3G089-F1
#
_cell.length_a   1.000
_cell.length_b   1.000
_cell.length_c   1.000
_cell.angle_alpha   90.00
_cell.angle_beta   90.00
_cell.angle_gamma   90.00
#
_symmetry.space_group_name_H-M   'P 1'
#
loop_
_entity.id
_entity.type
_entity.pdbx_description
1 polymer ?
#
loop_
_entity_poly.entity_id
_entity_poly.type
_entity_poly.pdbx_seq_one_letter_code
_entity_poly.pdbx_strand_id
1 'polypeptide(L)'
;MVVWENHRVLVYDGDCGFCQRCIDFGRRHLPVMPRVSRWQELDLGDHGLTFDEVTRSVQLLGPNGLRASGARAVALLLAVQPVAWWRAIGKIMLVPPVSWAAEAVYRLVARNRHRLPGSTGTCAAGR
;
A
#
# COMPACT_ATOMS: atom_id res chain seq x y z
N MET A 1 -12.96 4.56 -18.99
CA MET A 1 -13.79 4.23 -17.81
C MET A 1 -13.27 2.93 -17.26
N VAL A 2 -12.60 2.97 -16.11
CA VAL A 2 -11.84 1.81 -15.62
C VAL A 2 -12.70 0.96 -14.69
N VAL A 3 -12.65 -0.34 -14.93
CA VAL A 3 -13.62 -1.38 -14.56
C VAL A 3 -13.52 -1.84 -13.08
N TRP A 4 -13.29 -0.93 -12.12
CA TRP A 4 -13.12 -1.25 -10.69
C TRP A 4 -14.40 -1.13 -9.86
N GLU A 5 -15.56 -1.25 -10.51
CA GLU A 5 -16.89 -0.81 -10.03
C GLU A 5 -17.27 -1.25 -8.60
N ASN A 6 -16.62 -2.27 -8.00
CA ASN A 6 -16.93 -2.70 -6.63
C ASN A 6 -15.76 -3.20 -5.74
N HIS A 7 -14.49 -3.14 -6.17
CA HIS A 7 -13.39 -3.70 -5.36
C HIS A 7 -12.22 -2.73 -5.14
N ARG A 8 -11.70 -2.73 -3.90
CA ARG A 8 -10.49 -1.98 -3.54
C ARG A 8 -9.26 -2.76 -4.02
N VAL A 9 -8.32 -2.06 -4.65
CA VAL A 9 -7.04 -2.62 -5.13
C VAL A 9 -5.90 -1.87 -4.46
N LEU A 10 -4.98 -2.61 -3.85
CA LEU A 10 -3.72 -2.10 -3.31
C LEU A 10 -2.60 -2.48 -4.27
N VAL A 11 -2.04 -1.46 -4.92
CA VAL A 11 -0.91 -1.57 -5.84
C VAL A 11 0.39 -1.24 -5.12
N TYR A 12 1.41 -2.06 -5.32
CA TYR A 12 2.71 -1.90 -4.69
C TYR A 12 3.85 -2.28 -5.64
N ASP A 13 5.07 -1.92 -5.25
CA ASP A 13 6.29 -2.31 -5.96
C ASP A 13 6.71 -3.74 -5.65
N GLY A 14 6.59 -4.62 -6.65
CA GLY A 14 6.96 -6.03 -6.57
C GLY A 14 8.44 -6.27 -6.31
N ASP A 15 9.32 -5.34 -6.69
CA ASP A 15 10.76 -5.44 -6.48
C ASP A 15 11.20 -4.88 -5.10
N CYS A 16 10.26 -4.27 -4.36
CA CYS A 16 10.47 -3.77 -3.01
C CYS A 16 10.19 -4.87 -1.97
N GLY A 17 11.20 -5.61 -1.53
CA GLY A 17 11.03 -6.67 -0.54
C GLY A 17 10.57 -6.19 0.86
N PHE A 18 10.71 -4.90 1.18
CA PHE A 18 10.00 -4.28 2.32
C PHE A 18 8.49 -4.23 2.09
N CYS A 19 8.08 -3.73 0.93
CA CYS A 19 6.69 -3.61 0.56
C CYS A 19 6.02 -4.98 0.54
N GLN A 20 6.67 -6.00 -0.03
CA GLN A 20 6.18 -7.38 -0.03
C GLN A 20 5.95 -7.93 1.39
N ARG A 21 6.90 -7.74 2.32
CA ARG A 21 6.70 -8.19 3.70
C ARG A 21 5.59 -7.46 4.42
N CYS A 22 5.37 -6.17 4.15
CA CYS A 22 4.22 -5.45 4.67
C CYS A 22 2.90 -6.03 4.16
N ILE A 23 2.84 -6.41 2.86
CA ILE A 23 1.70 -7.11 2.29
C ILE A 23 1.48 -8.46 2.98
N ASP A 24 2.53 -9.26 3.16
CA ASP A 24 2.44 -10.58 3.80
C ASP A 24 2.01 -10.47 5.27
N PHE A 25 2.55 -9.48 6.00
CA PHE A 25 2.11 -9.16 7.35
C PHE A 25 0.62 -8.78 7.37
N GLY A 26 0.19 -7.91 6.44
CA GLY A 26 -1.22 -7.54 6.30
C GLY A 26 -2.11 -8.75 6.03
N ARG A 27 -1.73 -9.63 5.11
CA ARG A 27 -2.47 -10.87 4.80
C ARG A 27 -2.59 -11.82 6.00
N ARG A 28 -1.60 -11.85 6.89
CA ARG A 28 -1.61 -12.71 8.09
C ARG A 28 -2.40 -12.12 9.25
N HIS A 29 -2.44 -10.79 9.39
CA HIS A 29 -2.95 -10.13 10.60
C HIS A 29 -4.20 -9.29 10.40
N LEU A 30 -4.54 -8.91 9.17
CA LEU A 30 -5.72 -8.11 8.85
C LEU A 30 -6.82 -9.03 8.30
N PRO A 31 -8.00 -9.10 8.95
CA PRO A 31 -9.09 -9.94 8.47
C PRO A 31 -9.64 -9.53 7.11
N VAL A 32 -9.55 -8.25 6.76
CA VAL A 32 -10.03 -7.72 5.48
C VAL A 32 -8.87 -7.11 4.71
N MET A 33 -8.44 -7.78 3.65
CA MET A 33 -7.43 -7.24 2.73
C MET A 33 -8.06 -6.94 1.37
N PRO A 34 -7.75 -5.78 0.76
CA PRO A 34 -8.12 -5.50 -0.62
C PRO A 34 -7.40 -6.47 -1.56
N ARG A 35 -7.82 -6.50 -2.83
CA ARG A 35 -7.03 -7.18 -3.86
C ARG A 35 -5.65 -6.54 -3.90
N VAL A 36 -4.60 -7.33 -3.81
CA VAL A 36 -3.22 -6.84 -3.86
C VAL A 36 -2.62 -7.20 -5.21
N SER A 37 -2.01 -6.23 -5.89
CA SER A 37 -1.40 -6.45 -7.20
C SER A 37 -0.07 -5.71 -7.30
N ARG A 38 0.90 -6.34 -7.97
CA ARG A 38 2.18 -5.72 -8.31
C ARG A 38 1.97 -4.77 -9.47
N TRP A 39 2.60 -3.61 -9.44
CA TRP A 39 2.48 -2.67 -10.56
C TRP A 39 3.07 -3.26 -11.85
N GLN A 40 4.05 -4.16 -11.74
CA GLN A 40 4.67 -4.89 -12.86
C GLN A 40 3.68 -5.79 -13.63
N GLU A 41 2.57 -6.19 -12.99
CA GLU A 41 1.54 -7.08 -13.56
C GLU A 41 0.28 -6.31 -13.99
N LEU A 42 0.30 -4.97 -13.88
CA LEU A 42 -0.85 -4.10 -14.15
C LEU A 42 -0.55 -3.16 -15.31
N ASP A 43 -1.58 -2.89 -16.13
CA ASP A 43 -1.55 -1.75 -17.03
C ASP A 43 -1.80 -0.47 -16.22
N LEU A 44 -0.77 0.35 -16.02
CA LEU A 44 -0.89 1.57 -15.23
C LEU A 44 -1.86 2.59 -15.85
N GLY A 45 -1.91 2.64 -17.18
CA GLY A 45 -2.74 3.58 -17.94
C GLY A 45 -4.22 3.29 -17.72
N ASP A 46 -4.60 2.01 -17.75
CA ASP A 46 -5.95 1.60 -17.40
C ASP A 46 -6.30 2.10 -16.00
N HIS A 47 -5.42 1.95 -15.02
CA HIS A 47 -5.71 2.35 -13.64
C HIS A 47 -5.56 3.85 -13.33
N GLY A 48 -5.22 4.69 -14.31
CA GLY A 48 -4.90 6.11 -14.07
C GLY A 48 -3.74 6.30 -13.08
N LEU A 49 -2.81 5.35 -13.08
CA LEU A 49 -1.57 5.40 -12.30
C LEU A 49 -0.41 5.77 -13.21
N THR A 50 0.58 6.44 -12.64
CA THR A 50 1.86 6.69 -13.30
C THR A 50 2.96 5.84 -12.69
N PHE A 51 4.02 5.60 -13.47
CA PHE A 51 5.19 4.87 -12.99
C PHE A 51 5.82 5.53 -11.75
N ASP A 52 5.92 6.86 -11.72
CA ASP A 52 6.45 7.60 -10.56
C ASP A 52 5.59 7.39 -9.30
N GLU A 53 4.27 7.32 -9.43
CA GLU A 53 3.38 7.11 -8.28
C GLU A 53 3.53 5.72 -7.67
N VAL A 54 3.55 4.67 -8.49
CA VAL A 54 3.65 3.29 -8.01
C VAL A 54 5.04 2.95 -7.47
N THR A 55 6.08 3.60 -8.00
CA THR A 55 7.46 3.44 -7.52
C THR A 55 7.75 4.31 -6.30
N ARG A 56 7.06 5.44 -6.11
CA ARG A 56 7.25 6.31 -4.94
C ARG A 56 6.55 5.77 -3.70
N SER A 57 5.34 5.25 -3.84
CA SER A 57 4.53 4.80 -2.71
C SER A 57 3.50 3.77 -3.12
N VAL A 58 3.03 2.99 -2.15
CA VAL A 58 1.85 2.12 -2.36
C VAL A 58 0.64 2.95 -2.72
N GLN A 59 -0.19 2.45 -3.63
CA GLN A 59 -1.40 3.11 -4.13
C GLN A 59 -2.62 2.26 -3.76
N LEU A 60 -3.59 2.85 -3.09
CA LEU A 60 -4.88 2.26 -2.80
C LEU A 60 -5.92 2.91 -3.71
N LEU A 61 -6.51 2.09 -4.57
CA LEU A 61 -7.61 2.44 -5.45
C LEU A 61 -8.90 1.77 -4.95
N GLY A 62 -10.04 2.41 -5.19
CA GLY A 62 -11.35 1.84 -4.86
C GLY A 62 -12.49 2.51 -5.61
N PRO A 63 -13.74 2.08 -5.33
CA PRO A 63 -14.92 2.60 -6.00
C PRO A 63 -15.10 4.11 -5.74
N ASN A 64 -15.87 4.77 -6.60
CA ASN A 64 -16.19 6.20 -6.51
C ASN A 64 -14.96 7.13 -6.54
N GLY A 65 -13.89 6.71 -7.22
CA GLY A 65 -12.67 7.51 -7.35
C GLY A 65 -11.82 7.55 -6.07
N LEU A 66 -12.03 6.61 -5.13
CA LEU A 66 -11.17 6.49 -3.95
C LEU A 66 -9.72 6.27 -4.39
N ARG A 67 -8.87 7.24 -4.08
CA ARG A 67 -7.43 7.18 -4.32
C ARG A 67 -6.69 7.66 -3.09
N ALA A 68 -5.79 6.82 -2.58
CA ALA A 68 -4.92 7.16 -1.47
C ALA A 68 -3.55 6.53 -1.69
N SER A 69 -2.51 7.15 -1.15
CA SER A 69 -1.15 6.66 -1.27
C SER A 69 -0.44 6.67 0.08
N GLY A 70 0.69 5.98 0.14
CA GLY A 70 1.61 6.07 1.28
C GLY A 70 0.98 5.78 2.64
N ALA A 71 1.22 6.66 3.63
CA ALA A 71 0.68 6.47 4.97
C ALA A 71 -0.85 6.51 4.99
N ARG A 72 -1.46 7.34 4.12
CA ARG A 72 -2.91 7.47 4.02
C ARG A 72 -3.55 6.18 3.50
N ALA A 73 -2.93 5.52 2.53
CA ALA A 73 -3.39 4.22 2.03
C ALA A 73 -3.39 3.16 3.15
N VAL A 74 -2.32 3.10 3.94
CA VAL A 74 -2.22 2.19 5.09
C VAL A 74 -3.25 2.54 6.17
N ALA A 75 -3.42 3.82 6.48
CA ALA A 75 -4.38 4.27 7.49
C ALA A 75 -5.82 3.91 7.10
N LEU A 76 -6.20 4.10 5.83
CA LEU A 76 -7.51 3.69 5.32
C LEU A 76 -7.70 2.16 5.37
N LEU A 77 -6.67 1.40 5.01
CA LEU A 77 -6.68 -0.06 5.10
C LEU A 77 -6.93 -0.53 6.54
N LEU A 78 -6.33 0.12 7.54
CA LEU A 78 -6.55 -0.18 8.95
C LEU A 78 -7.93 0.29 9.42
N ALA A 79 -8.40 1.44 8.97
CA ALA A 79 -9.67 2.04 9.38
C ALA A 79 -10.91 1.22 8.94
N VAL A 80 -10.78 0.39 7.90
CA VAL A 80 -11.87 -0.46 7.39
C VAL A 80 -11.91 -1.84 8.03
N GLN A 81 -10.97 -2.17 8.93
CA GLN A 81 -10.95 -3.47 9.58
C GLN A 81 -12.15 -3.65 10.52
N PRO A 82 -12.72 -4.85 10.61
CA PRO A 82 -13.79 -5.16 11.55
C PRO A 82 -13.31 -5.14 13.01
N VAL A 83 -12.00 -5.33 13.22
CA VAL A 83 -11.37 -5.36 14.54
C VAL A 83 -11.20 -3.95 15.10
N ALA A 84 -11.72 -3.71 16.31
CA ALA A 84 -11.83 -2.37 16.89
C ALA A 84 -10.48 -1.65 17.05
N TRP A 85 -9.44 -2.37 17.47
CA TRP A 85 -8.12 -1.77 17.71
C TRP A 85 -7.43 -1.38 16.39
N TRP A 86 -7.47 -2.23 15.36
CA TRP A 86 -6.97 -1.89 14.03
C TRP A 86 -7.68 -0.66 13.45
N ARG A 87 -9.00 -0.62 13.58
CA ARG A 87 -9.83 0.50 13.16
C ARG A 87 -9.50 1.79 13.90
N ALA A 88 -9.25 1.71 15.21
CA ALA A 88 -8.84 2.87 16.01
C ALA A 88 -7.48 3.41 15.54
N ILE A 89 -6.48 2.55 15.34
CA ILE A 89 -5.16 2.95 14.81
C ILE A 89 -5.32 3.65 13.46
N GLY A 90 -6.07 3.05 12.53
CA GLY A 90 -6.31 3.64 11.22
C GLY A 90 -6.95 5.02 11.29
N LYS A 91 -7.97 5.20 12.14
CA LYS A 91 -8.61 6.51 12.35
C LYS A 91 -7.65 7.53 12.96
N ILE A 92 -6.88 7.15 13.98
CA ILE A 92 -5.90 8.04 14.62
C ILE A 92 -4.85 8.51 13.61
N MET A 93 -4.37 7.61 12.75
CA MET A 93 -3.42 7.97 11.68
C MET A 93 -3.98 8.94 10.63
N LEU A 94 -5.30 9.10 10.53
CA LEU A 94 -5.94 10.05 9.62
C LEU A 94 -6.15 11.44 10.24
N VAL A 95 -5.99 11.59 11.56
CA VAL A 95 -6.26 12.83 12.28
C VAL A 95 -4.97 13.66 12.44
N PRO A 96 -4.98 14.97 12.09
CA PRO A 96 -3.85 15.86 12.39
C PRO A 96 -3.65 16.01 13.91
N PRO A 97 -2.40 16.09 14.43
CA PRO A 97 -1.13 16.14 13.70
C PRO A 97 -0.54 14.76 13.37
N VAL A 98 -1.16 13.68 13.84
CA VAL A 98 -0.66 12.31 13.66
C VAL A 98 -0.53 11.94 12.18
N SER A 99 -1.47 12.39 11.34
CA SER A 99 -1.39 12.16 9.89
C SER A 99 -0.13 12.72 9.25
N TRP A 100 0.37 13.86 9.72
CA TRP A 100 1.61 14.46 9.20
C TRP A 100 2.83 13.68 9.66
N ALA A 101 2.85 13.27 10.93
CA ALA A 101 3.90 12.42 11.46
C ALA A 101 3.94 11.06 10.74
N ALA A 102 2.78 10.44 10.54
CA ALA A 102 2.65 9.16 9.83
C ALA A 102 3.18 9.26 8.40
N GLU A 103 2.86 10.34 7.69
CA GLU A 103 3.37 10.57 6.33
C GLU A 103 4.89 10.85 6.33
N ALA A 104 5.40 11.59 7.31
CA ALA A 104 6.84 11.81 7.46
C ALA A 104 7.61 10.50 7.72
N VAL A 105 7.10 9.67 8.63
CA VAL A 105 7.63 8.33 8.92
C VAL A 105 7.56 7.46 7.68
N TYR A 106 6.43 7.45 6.97
CA TYR A 106 6.28 6.68 5.74
C TYR A 106 7.30 7.11 4.68
N ARG A 107 7.51 8.41 4.46
CA ARG A 107 8.53 8.90 3.53
C ARG A 107 9.93 8.49 3.94
N LEU A 108 10.25 8.51 5.23
CA LEU A 108 11.55 8.04 5.72
C LEU A 108 11.73 6.55 5.43
N VAL A 109 10.72 5.74 5.72
CA VAL A 109 10.72 4.30 5.43
C VAL A 109 10.83 4.04 3.93
N ALA A 110 10.04 4.74 3.10
CA ALA A 110 10.07 4.60 1.65
C ALA A 110 11.43 4.98 1.06
N ARG A 111 12.07 6.05 1.55
CA ARG A 111 13.45 6.43 1.15
C ARG A 111 14.49 5.41 1.58
N ASN A 112 14.31 4.77 2.73
CA ASN A 112 15.22 3.77 3.28
C ASN A 112 14.85 2.33 2.90
N ARG A 113 13.82 2.10 2.08
CA ARG A 113 13.29 0.75 1.77
C ARG A 113 14.33 -0.21 1.21
N HIS A 114 15.31 0.32 0.48
CA HIS A 114 16.44 -0.44 -0.08
C HIS A 114 17.49 -0.84 0.97
N ARG A 115 17.43 -0.27 2.18
CA ARG A 115 18.33 -0.55 3.30
C ARG A 115 17.65 -1.32 4.43
N LEU A 116 16.32 -1.42 4.42
CA LEU A 116 15.57 -2.14 5.46
C LEU A 116 15.73 -3.65 5.29
N PRO A 117 15.91 -4.43 6.36
CA PRO A 117 16.20 -5.88 6.29
C PRO A 117 15.06 -6.57 5.56
N GLY A 118 15.32 -7.34 4.50
CA GLY A 118 14.32 -7.83 3.52
C GLY A 118 14.28 -7.03 2.21
N SER A 119 15.24 -6.12 2.02
CA SER A 119 15.69 -5.52 0.76
C SER A 119 16.68 -6.42 -0.01
N THR A 120 16.89 -7.65 0.46
CA THR A 120 17.55 -8.67 -0.35
C THR A 120 16.68 -8.91 -1.56
N GLY A 121 17.12 -8.33 -2.69
CA GLY A 121 16.63 -8.69 -3.99
C GLY A 121 16.56 -10.20 -4.06
N THR A 122 15.41 -10.71 -4.46
CA THR A 122 15.37 -12.07 -4.98
C THR A 122 16.19 -12.00 -6.26
N CYS A 123 17.51 -12.22 -6.13
CA CYS A 123 18.35 -12.56 -7.26
C CYS A 123 17.76 -13.83 -7.87
N ALA A 124 17.47 -13.75 -9.17
CA ALA A 124 17.55 -14.81 -10.15
C ALA A 124 17.64 -16.25 -9.60
N ALA A 125 16.50 -16.91 -9.51
CA ALA A 125 16.36 -18.35 -9.60
C ALA A 125 14.93 -18.60 -10.08
N GLY A 126 14.62 -19.04 -11.29
CA GLY A 126 15.41 -19.52 -12.39
C GLY A 126 14.43 -20.32 -13.24
N ARG A 127 14.26 -19.93 -14.51
CA ARG A 127 13.46 -20.58 -15.55
C ARG A 127 11.94 -20.39 -15.48
#